data_AF-X7YNG2-F1
#
_entry.id   AF-X7YNG2-F1
#
_cell.length_a   1.000
_cell.length_b   1.000
_cell.length_c   1.000
_cell.angle_alpha   90.00
_cell.angle_beta   90.00
_cell.angle_gamma   90.00
#
_symmetry.space_group_name_H-M   'P 1'
#
loop_
_entity.id
_entity.type
_entity.pdbx_description
1 polymer ?
#
loop_
_entity_poly.entity_id
_entity_poly.type
_entity_poly.pdbx_seq_one_letter_code
_entity_poly.pdbx_strand_id
1 'polypeptide(L)'
;MADPATAAATAGAAAAASSAPVLGGICTDADKLGYDSTTNQQVVCEGNTWDKAPITTGVHATGSSCDRPDIPVFAMSTSDDGYLIECDPATRVWSRHQG
;
A
#
# COMPACT_ATOMS: atom_id res chain seq x y z
N MET A 1 36.03 -20.02 28.15
CA MET A 1 36.19 -20.17 26.70
C MET A 1 34.98 -19.49 26.08
N ALA A 2 35.23 -18.30 25.53
CA ALA A 2 34.45 -17.35 24.70
C ALA A 2 32.94 -17.56 24.46
N ASP A 3 32.08 -16.55 24.30
CA ASP A 3 31.95 -15.10 24.62
C ASP A 3 30.50 -14.72 24.20
N PRO A 4 29.90 -13.65 24.73
CA PRO A 4 28.46 -13.39 24.68
C PRO A 4 28.03 -12.68 23.39
N ALA A 5 26.96 -13.14 22.74
CA ALA A 5 26.29 -12.39 21.69
C ALA A 5 24.95 -11.85 22.22
N THR A 6 25.02 -10.80 23.03
CA THR A 6 23.87 -9.95 23.33
C THR A 6 23.55 -9.19 22.04
N ALA A 7 22.70 -9.78 21.19
CA ALA A 7 22.17 -9.11 20.02
C ALA A 7 21.38 -7.89 20.50
N ALA A 8 21.89 -6.71 20.13
CA ALA A 8 21.34 -5.42 20.47
C ALA A 8 19.85 -5.38 20.12
N ALA A 9 19.01 -5.05 21.10
CA ALA A 9 17.67 -4.61 20.87
C ALA A 9 17.74 -3.28 20.11
N THR A 10 17.75 -3.33 18.77
CA THR A 10 17.20 -2.24 17.97
C THR A 10 15.72 -2.18 18.30
N ALA A 11 15.38 -1.35 19.29
CA ALA A 11 14.05 -0.78 19.39
C ALA A 11 13.80 -0.05 18.07
N GLY A 12 13.25 -0.77 17.09
CA GLY A 12 12.57 -0.14 15.98
C GLY A 12 11.57 0.81 16.63
N ALA A 13 11.70 2.11 16.33
CA ALA A 13 10.71 3.09 16.73
C ALA A 13 9.35 2.45 16.53
N ALA A 14 8.54 2.36 17.59
CA ALA A 14 7.19 1.85 17.48
C ALA A 14 6.56 2.63 16.33
N ALA A 15 6.36 1.96 15.18
CA ALA A 15 5.67 2.55 14.06
C ALA A 15 4.39 3.09 14.68
N ALA A 16 4.23 4.42 14.69
CA ALA A 16 3.09 5.07 15.30
C ALA A 16 1.88 4.27 14.84
N ALA A 17 1.16 3.68 15.79
CA ALA A 17 0.14 2.68 15.48
C ALA A 17 -0.70 3.26 14.35
N SER A 18 -0.58 2.65 13.16
CA SER A 18 -1.17 3.19 11.95
C SER A 18 -2.62 3.45 12.27
N SER A 19 -3.07 4.70 12.12
CA SER A 19 -4.42 5.08 12.49
C SER A 19 -5.38 4.13 11.78
N ALA A 20 -6.33 3.58 12.54
CA ALA A 20 -7.21 2.54 12.03
C ALA A 20 -7.83 2.99 10.70
N PRO A 21 -7.85 2.13 9.67
CA PRO A 21 -8.34 2.48 8.34
C PRO A 21 -9.85 2.60 8.34
N VAL A 22 -10.36 3.68 8.89
CA VAL A 22 -11.79 4.01 8.99
C VAL A 22 -12.06 5.16 8.04
N LEU A 23 -13.08 5.04 7.20
CA LEU A 23 -13.43 6.06 6.21
C LEU A 23 -13.59 7.46 6.85
N GLY A 24 -12.92 8.46 6.29
CA GLY A 24 -12.85 9.83 6.82
C GLY A 24 -11.93 10.02 8.03
N GLY A 25 -11.31 8.96 8.53
CA GLY A 25 -10.30 9.01 9.59
C GLY A 25 -8.96 9.53 9.08
N ILE A 26 -8.09 9.93 10.01
CA ILE A 26 -6.75 10.46 9.67
C ILE A 26 -5.84 9.31 9.23
N CYS A 27 -5.01 9.55 8.23
CA CYS A 27 -3.94 8.66 7.81
C CYS A 27 -2.64 9.46 7.53
N THR A 28 -1.50 8.78 7.48
CA THR A 28 -0.18 9.43 7.31
C THR A 28 0.70 8.77 6.25
N ASP A 29 0.26 7.65 5.69
CA ASP A 29 1.03 6.81 4.79
C ASP A 29 0.35 6.84 3.43
N ALA A 30 0.73 7.81 2.59
CA ALA A 30 0.06 8.08 1.31
C ALA A 30 -0.02 6.82 0.44
N ASP A 31 -1.16 6.66 -0.23
CA ASP A 31 -1.50 5.51 -1.08
C ASP A 31 -1.57 4.17 -0.34
N LYS A 32 -1.40 4.14 0.99
CA LYS A 32 -1.56 2.91 1.75
C LYS A 32 -2.99 2.44 1.62
N LEU A 33 -3.18 1.16 1.39
CA LEU A 33 -4.49 0.53 1.41
C LEU A 33 -4.78 -0.03 2.80
N GLY A 34 -6.03 0.10 3.20
CA GLY A 34 -6.58 -0.42 4.44
C GLY A 34 -7.97 -0.99 4.25
N TYR A 35 -8.54 -1.57 5.30
CA TYR A 35 -9.89 -2.10 5.28
C TYR A 35 -10.69 -1.54 6.45
N ASP A 36 -11.74 -0.80 6.12
CA ASP A 36 -12.70 -0.28 7.08
C ASP A 36 -13.71 -1.37 7.44
N SER A 37 -13.53 -1.98 8.61
CA SER A 37 -14.45 -3.00 9.13
C SER A 37 -15.81 -2.45 9.54
N THR A 38 -15.96 -1.12 9.71
CA THR A 38 -17.23 -0.51 10.10
C THR A 38 -18.18 -0.38 8.91
N THR A 39 -17.63 -0.13 7.72
CA THR A 39 -18.39 -0.01 6.47
C THR A 39 -18.14 -1.16 5.50
N ASN A 40 -17.29 -2.12 5.87
CA ASN A 40 -16.88 -3.27 5.08
C ASN A 40 -16.28 -2.91 3.70
N GLN A 41 -15.47 -1.85 3.64
CA GLN A 41 -14.89 -1.33 2.40
C GLN A 41 -13.38 -1.21 2.46
N GLN A 42 -12.73 -1.34 1.31
CA GLN A 42 -11.32 -0.98 1.17
C GLN A 42 -11.18 0.55 1.12
N VAL A 43 -10.18 1.07 1.81
CA VAL A 43 -9.86 2.50 1.86
C VAL A 43 -8.41 2.73 1.45
N VAL A 44 -8.11 3.92 0.94
CA VAL A 44 -6.78 4.38 0.57
C VAL A 44 -6.46 5.66 1.34
N CYS A 45 -5.21 5.85 1.73
CA CYS A 45 -4.77 7.09 2.38
C CYS A 45 -4.50 8.17 1.34
N GLU A 46 -5.43 9.11 1.18
CA GLU A 46 -5.33 10.25 0.26
C GLU A 46 -5.44 11.55 1.04
N GLY A 47 -4.56 12.52 0.79
CA GLY A 47 -4.69 13.85 1.41
C GLY A 47 -4.77 13.86 2.95
N ASN A 48 -4.12 12.90 3.61
CA ASN A 48 -4.15 12.66 5.07
C ASN A 48 -5.47 12.10 5.63
N THR A 49 -6.38 11.65 4.78
CA THR A 49 -7.61 10.95 5.16
C THR A 49 -7.71 9.57 4.53
N TRP A 50 -8.37 8.65 5.23
CA TRP A 50 -8.78 7.38 4.67
C TRP A 50 -10.00 7.62 3.78
N ASP A 51 -9.80 7.55 2.47
CA ASP A 51 -10.83 7.71 1.46
C ASP A 51 -11.19 6.37 0.81
N LYS A 52 -12.28 6.33 0.06
CA LYS A 52 -12.73 5.08 -0.57
C LYS A 52 -11.72 4.66 -1.65
N ALA A 53 -11.15 3.46 -1.51
CA ALA A 53 -10.19 2.96 -2.49
C ALA A 53 -10.86 2.69 -3.87
N PRO A 54 -10.12 2.88 -4.97
CA PRO A 54 -10.55 2.39 -6.28
C PRO A 54 -10.59 0.85 -6.30
N ILE A 55 -11.22 0.28 -7.33
CA ILE A 55 -11.26 -1.17 -7.49
C ILE A 55 -9.87 -1.66 -7.91
N THR A 56 -9.25 -2.48 -7.07
CA THR A 56 -7.94 -3.08 -7.36
C THR A 56 -8.06 -4.44 -8.06
N THR A 57 -7.22 -4.65 -9.06
CA THR A 57 -7.12 -5.89 -9.83
C THR A 57 -6.03 -6.78 -9.21
N GLY A 58 -6.35 -7.40 -8.08
CA GLY A 58 -5.44 -8.32 -7.38
C GLY A 58 -4.25 -7.64 -6.70
N VAL A 59 -3.15 -8.39 -6.61
CA VAL A 59 -1.89 -7.98 -5.98
C VAL A 59 -0.73 -8.17 -6.95
N HIS A 60 0.09 -7.14 -7.15
CA HIS A 60 1.25 -7.16 -8.03
C HIS A 60 2.45 -6.47 -7.40
N ALA A 61 3.67 -6.93 -7.68
CA ALA A 61 4.86 -6.27 -7.17
C ALA A 61 5.18 -5.00 -7.94
N THR A 62 5.50 -3.92 -7.23
CA THR A 62 6.00 -2.67 -7.84
C THR A 62 7.24 -2.97 -8.68
N GLY A 63 7.32 -2.42 -9.89
CA GLY A 63 8.38 -2.70 -10.86
C GLY A 63 8.13 -3.91 -11.77
N SER A 64 7.09 -4.71 -11.50
CA SER A 64 6.73 -5.84 -12.36
C SER A 64 5.95 -5.39 -13.59
N SER A 65 6.05 -6.16 -14.69
CA SER A 65 5.32 -5.82 -15.91
C SER A 65 3.80 -5.97 -15.75
N CYS A 66 3.08 -4.98 -16.25
CA CYS A 66 1.64 -5.02 -16.47
C CYS A 66 1.30 -5.09 -17.98
N ASP A 67 2.30 -5.29 -18.84
CA ASP A 67 2.14 -5.48 -20.28
C ASP A 67 1.48 -6.84 -20.59
N ARG A 68 0.17 -6.90 -20.39
CA ARG A 68 -0.66 -8.07 -20.66
C ARG A 68 -1.92 -7.65 -21.38
N PRO A 69 -2.44 -8.48 -22.30
CA PRO A 69 -3.62 -8.12 -23.10
C PRO A 69 -4.88 -7.91 -22.26
N ASP A 70 -4.95 -8.51 -21.07
CA ASP A 70 -6.06 -8.47 -20.13
C ASP A 70 -5.95 -7.35 -19.07
N ILE A 71 -4.85 -6.58 -19.06
CA ILE A 71 -4.62 -5.50 -18.10
C ILE A 71 -4.68 -4.15 -18.83
N PRO A 72 -5.71 -3.32 -18.60
CA PRO A 72 -5.74 -1.99 -19.17
C PRO A 72 -4.64 -1.11 -18.57
N VAL A 73 -4.17 -0.15 -19.35
CA VAL A 73 -3.40 0.97 -18.78
C VAL A 73 -4.26 1.72 -17.78
N PHE A 74 -3.65 2.28 -16.73
CA PHE A 74 -4.34 2.87 -15.56
C PHE A 74 -5.16 1.85 -14.73
N ALA A 75 -5.00 0.55 -14.95
CA ALA A 75 -5.50 -0.44 -14.01
C ALA A 75 -4.90 -0.17 -12.63
N MET A 76 -5.74 -0.21 -11.60
CA MET A 76 -5.30 -0.14 -10.21
C MET A 76 -5.05 -1.54 -9.67
N SER A 77 -4.07 -1.70 -8.80
CA SER A 77 -3.79 -2.93 -8.09
C SER A 77 -3.23 -2.64 -6.69
N THR A 78 -3.08 -3.69 -5.89
CA THR A 78 -2.43 -3.60 -4.58
C THR A 78 -1.00 -4.09 -4.70
N SER A 79 -0.06 -3.40 -4.09
CA SER A 79 1.31 -3.88 -3.96
C SER A 79 1.45 -4.91 -2.84
N ASP A 80 2.49 -5.73 -2.88
CA ASP A 80 2.80 -6.74 -1.85
C ASP A 80 3.01 -6.12 -0.46
N ASP A 81 3.47 -4.87 -0.41
CA ASP A 81 3.61 -4.06 0.79
C ASP A 81 2.34 -3.24 1.13
N GLY A 82 1.24 -3.44 0.41
CA GLY A 82 -0.10 -2.98 0.79
C GLY A 82 -0.45 -1.56 0.37
N TYR A 83 0.16 -1.05 -0.70
CA TYR A 83 -0.14 0.27 -1.27
C TYR A 83 -0.83 0.18 -2.62
N LEU A 84 -1.55 1.24 -2.98
CA LEU A 84 -2.14 1.40 -4.29
C LEU A 84 -1.03 1.59 -5.33
N ILE A 85 -1.11 0.78 -6.39
CA ILE A 85 -0.24 0.86 -7.56
C ILE A 85 -1.07 0.92 -8.82
N GLU A 86 -0.52 1.55 -9.84
CA GLU A 86 -1.14 1.71 -11.14
C GLU A 86 -0.25 1.10 -12.24
N CYS A 87 -0.89 0.55 -13.29
CA CYS A 87 -0.20 0.19 -14.51
C CYS A 87 0.13 1.44 -15.32
N ASP A 88 1.39 1.88 -15.25
CA ASP A 88 1.84 3.10 -15.93
C ASP A 88 1.65 2.97 -17.46
N PRO A 89 0.94 3.91 -18.10
CA PRO A 89 0.59 3.81 -19.52
C PRO A 89 1.79 3.91 -20.47
N ALA A 90 2.89 4.54 -20.02
CA ALA A 90 4.06 4.80 -20.86
C ALA A 90 5.07 3.64 -20.81
N THR A 91 5.29 3.09 -19.62
CA THR A 91 6.31 2.08 -19.33
C THR A 91 5.75 0.66 -19.23
N ARG A 92 4.42 0.52 -19.05
CA ARG A 92 3.74 -0.78 -18.83
C ARG A 92 4.29 -1.54 -17.63
N VAL A 93 4.58 -0.80 -16.55
CA VAL A 93 5.07 -1.33 -15.29
C VAL A 93 4.16 -0.89 -14.15
N TRP A 94 3.91 -1.80 -13.21
CA TRP A 94 3.24 -1.49 -11.95
C TRP A 94 4.08 -0.51 -11.14
N SER A 95 3.56 0.69 -10.90
CA SER A 95 4.26 1.77 -10.21
C SER A 95 3.39 2.33 -9.10
N ARG A 96 4.00 2.98 -8.10
CA ARG A 96 3.21 3.69 -7.07
C ARG A 96 2.29 4.68 -7.74
N HIS A 97 1.03 4.65 -7.33
CA HIS A 97 0.09 5.69 -7.73
C HIS A 97 0.68 7.03 -7.27
N GLN A 98 0.77 8.00 -8.18
CA GLN A 98 1.14 9.37 -7.83
C GLN A 98 -0.14 10.18 -7.87
N GLY A 99 -0.92 10.08 -6.78
CA GLY A 99 -2.12 10.89 -6.57
C GLY A 99 -1.79 12.38 -6.53
#